data_AF-A0A1H1D243-F1
#
_entry.id   AF-A0A1H1D243-F1
#
_cell.length_a   1.000
_cell.length_b   1.000
_cell.length_c   1.000
_cell.angle_alpha   90.00
_cell.angle_beta   90.00
_cell.angle_gamma   90.00
#
_symmetry.space_group_name_H-M   'P 1'
#
loop_
_entity.id
_entity.type
_entity.pdbx_description
1 polymer ?
#
loop_
_entity_poly.entity_id
_entity_poly.type
_entity_poly.pdbx_seq_one_letter_code
_entity_poly.pdbx_strand_id
1 'polypeptide(L)'
;LAVLGGQKLTADRTYGVLANVVVVGIIAMVPFLNKGSARRPVEQPFWSAVGVGGVVFAFTISILAIKNLMPMNVDLLFDLTFILPIVAFFVTYAVLKTMREGYMYGLNKRYYRLRPPR
;
A
#
# COMPACT_ATOMS: atom_id res chain seq x y z
N LEU A 1 6.87 28.27 -21.10
CA LEU A 1 5.86 29.33 -20.92
C LEU A 1 4.42 28.81 -20.70
N ALA A 2 4.18 27.50 -20.45
CA ALA A 2 2.93 27.00 -19.84
C ALA A 2 2.99 26.98 -18.29
N VAL A 3 4.10 27.51 -17.75
CA VAL A 3 4.54 27.39 -16.35
C VAL A 3 3.99 28.54 -15.47
N LEU A 4 3.28 29.53 -16.03
CA LEU A 4 2.85 30.75 -15.31
C LEU A 4 1.40 31.20 -15.57
N GLY A 5 0.51 30.36 -16.13
CA GLY A 5 -0.77 30.86 -16.68
C GLY A 5 -2.03 30.01 -16.52
N GLY A 6 -2.12 29.12 -15.52
CA GLY A 6 -3.39 28.47 -15.13
C GLY A 6 -4.06 27.55 -16.16
N GLN A 7 -3.47 27.35 -17.34
CA GLN A 7 -4.00 26.46 -18.37
C GLN A 7 -3.41 25.05 -18.24
N LYS A 8 -4.30 24.07 -18.07
CA LYS A 8 -3.96 22.64 -18.03
C LYS A 8 -3.33 22.24 -19.36
N LEU A 9 -2.16 21.58 -19.31
CA LEU A 9 -1.41 21.12 -20.49
C LEU A 9 -2.20 20.13 -21.36
N THR A 10 -3.16 19.42 -20.76
CA THR A 10 -4.08 18.50 -21.44
C THR A 10 -5.47 18.56 -20.82
N ALA A 11 -6.49 18.08 -21.55
CA ALA A 11 -7.84 17.96 -21.02
C ALA A 11 -7.89 17.06 -19.75
N ASP A 12 -8.84 17.33 -18.84
CA ASP A 12 -8.98 16.57 -17.59
C ASP A 12 -9.20 15.07 -17.80
N ARG A 13 -9.85 14.71 -18.91
CA ARG A 13 -10.08 13.31 -19.28
C ARG A 13 -8.77 12.58 -19.60
N THR A 14 -7.83 13.25 -20.26
CA THR A 14 -6.52 12.68 -20.62
C THR A 14 -5.68 12.41 -19.37
N TYR A 15 -5.72 13.31 -18.38
CA TYR A 15 -5.11 13.08 -17.06
C TYR A 15 -5.73 11.88 -16.34
N GLY A 16 -7.06 11.73 -16.38
CA GLY A 16 -7.74 10.59 -15.78
C GLY A 16 -7.30 9.24 -16.38
N VAL A 17 -7.15 9.16 -17.71
CA VAL A 17 -6.67 7.95 -18.38
C VAL A 17 -5.22 7.66 -17.99
N LEU A 18 -4.34 8.66 -18.02
CA LEU A 18 -2.92 8.49 -17.65
C LEU A 18 -2.76 8.01 -16.20
N ALA A 19 -3.53 8.58 -15.26
CA ALA A 19 -3.49 8.15 -13.86
C ALA A 19 -3.86 6.67 -13.69
N ASN A 20 -4.88 6.19 -14.40
CA ASN A 20 -5.26 4.78 -14.37
C ASN A 20 -4.18 3.86 -14.97
N VAL A 21 -3.56 4.27 -16.07
CA VAL A 21 -2.44 3.52 -16.68
C VAL A 21 -1.29 3.33 -15.69
N VAL A 22 -0.96 4.37 -14.91
CA VAL A 22 0.08 4.28 -13.87
C VAL A 22 -0.31 3.28 -12.78
N VAL A 23 -1.52 3.38 -12.24
CA VAL A 23 -2.01 2.49 -11.17
C VAL A 23 -2.04 1.03 -11.64
N VAL A 24 -2.66 0.77 -12.80
CA VAL A 24 -2.75 -0.57 -13.39
C VAL A 24 -1.37 -1.12 -13.75
N GLY A 25 -0.48 -0.28 -14.29
CA GLY A 25 0.89 -0.66 -14.61
C GLY A 25 1.68 -1.10 -13.37
N ILE A 26 1.57 -0.37 -12.26
CA ILE A 26 2.18 -0.76 -10.99
C ILE A 26 1.65 -2.11 -10.52
N ILE A 27 0.32 -2.30 -10.50
CA ILE A 27 -0.32 -3.56 -10.08
C ILE A 27 0.15 -4.73 -10.96
N ALA A 28 0.21 -4.53 -12.28
CA ALA A 28 0.66 -5.54 -13.24
C ALA A 28 2.13 -5.96 -13.03
N MET A 29 2.97 -5.07 -12.49
CA MET A 29 4.36 -5.39 -12.16
C MET A 29 4.52 -6.19 -10.85
N VAL A 30 3.57 -6.13 -9.92
CA VAL A 30 3.67 -6.74 -8.59
C VAL A 30 4.04 -8.24 -8.63
N PRO A 31 3.44 -9.10 -9.48
CA PRO A 31 3.78 -10.52 -9.54
C PRO A 31 5.24 -10.80 -9.94
N PHE A 32 5.85 -9.89 -10.71
CA PHE A 32 7.23 -10.04 -11.17
C PHE A 32 8.25 -9.57 -10.13
N LEU A 33 7.86 -8.60 -9.30
CA LEU A 33 8.68 -8.10 -8.19
C LEU A 33 8.62 -9.04 -6.96
N ASN A 34 7.47 -9.66 -6.70
CA ASN A 34 7.31 -10.64 -5.64
C ASN A 34 7.03 -12.04 -6.21
N LYS A 35 8.10 -12.78 -6.52
CA LYS A 35 8.05 -14.15 -7.11
C LYS A 35 7.52 -15.25 -6.17
N GLY A 36 6.87 -14.88 -5.07
CA GLY A 36 5.91 -15.73 -4.36
C GLY A 36 6.44 -17.09 -3.90
N SER A 37 7.06 -17.14 -2.74
CA SER A 37 6.92 -18.34 -1.88
C SER A 37 5.74 -18.09 -0.94
N ALA A 38 4.84 -19.06 -0.76
CA ALA A 38 3.76 -18.97 0.22
C ALA A 38 4.36 -18.68 1.61
N ARG A 39 4.18 -17.45 2.07
CA ARG A 39 4.69 -16.95 3.36
C ARG A 39 3.59 -16.20 4.08
N ARG A 40 3.57 -16.33 5.40
CA ARG A 40 2.60 -15.63 6.23
C ARG A 40 2.88 -14.12 6.18
N PRO A 41 1.88 -13.23 6.38
CA PRO A 41 2.11 -11.79 6.32
C PRO A 41 3.27 -11.30 7.21
N VAL A 42 3.39 -11.87 8.41
CA VAL A 42 4.48 -11.58 9.35
C VAL A 42 5.87 -11.98 8.84
N GLU A 43 5.98 -12.91 7.89
CA GLU A 43 7.25 -13.34 7.31
C GLU A 43 7.72 -12.43 6.17
N GLN A 44 6.80 -11.66 5.56
CA GLN A 44 7.10 -10.65 4.54
C GLN A 44 6.52 -9.25 4.91
N PRO A 45 7.00 -8.61 5.99
CA PRO A 45 6.43 -7.36 6.50
C PRO A 45 6.31 -6.25 5.46
N PHE A 46 7.31 -6.13 4.57
CA PHE A 46 7.31 -5.12 3.50
C PHE A 46 6.16 -5.33 2.51
N TRP A 47 6.04 -6.53 1.93
CA TRP A 47 5.00 -6.83 0.94
C TRP A 47 3.60 -6.77 1.55
N SER A 48 3.43 -7.22 2.79
CA SER A 48 2.18 -7.07 3.50
C SER A 48 1.82 -5.62 3.76
N ALA A 49 2.80 -4.77 4.12
CA ALA A 49 2.58 -3.34 4.28
C ALA A 49 2.20 -2.64 2.96
N VAL A 50 2.84 -3.00 1.83
CA VAL A 50 2.45 -2.51 0.49
C VAL A 50 0.98 -2.86 0.21
N GLY A 51 0.57 -4.10 0.50
CA GLY A 51 -0.81 -4.55 0.36
C GLY A 51 -1.79 -3.73 1.20
N VAL A 52 -1.49 -3.50 2.48
CA VAL A 52 -2.34 -2.68 3.37
C VAL A 52 -2.42 -1.23 2.87
N GLY A 53 -1.30 -0.63 2.49
CA GLY A 53 -1.29 0.70 1.88
C GLY A 53 -2.17 0.77 0.64
N GLY A 54 -2.13 -0.24 -0.22
CA GLY A 54 -3.00 -0.34 -1.40
C GLY A 54 -4.48 -0.44 -1.06
N VAL A 55 -4.86 -1.26 -0.07
CA VAL A 55 -6.26 -1.38 0.39
C VAL A 55 -6.76 -0.05 0.97
N VAL A 56 -5.95 0.61 1.80
CA VAL A 56 -6.30 1.92 2.36
C VAL A 56 -6.47 2.95 1.25
N PHE A 57 -5.56 2.97 0.27
CA PHE A 57 -5.67 3.87 -0.88
C PHE A 57 -6.93 3.61 -1.70
N ALA A 58 -7.25 2.35 -1.99
CA ALA A 58 -8.47 1.99 -2.72
C ALA A 58 -9.73 2.45 -1.98
N PHE A 59 -9.75 2.32 -0.65
CA PHE A 59 -10.84 2.80 0.17
C PHE A 59 -10.95 4.33 0.14
N THR A 60 -9.85 5.04 0.40
CA THR A 60 -9.87 6.50 0.48
C THR A 60 -10.16 7.15 -0.87
N ILE A 61 -9.63 6.63 -1.97
CA ILE A 61 -9.92 7.16 -3.32
C ILE A 61 -11.38 6.91 -3.72
N SER A 62 -11.98 5.81 -3.26
CA SER A 62 -13.42 5.55 -3.47
C SER A 62 -14.27 6.58 -2.73
N ILE A 63 -13.89 6.96 -1.51
CA ILE A 63 -14.56 8.04 -0.76
C ILE A 63 -14.37 9.38 -1.47
N LEU A 64 -13.16 9.69 -1.94
CA LEU A 64 -12.88 10.92 -2.68
C LEU A 64 -13.72 11.03 -3.96
N ALA A 65 -14.02 9.91 -4.63
CA ALA A 65 -14.89 9.87 -5.80
C ALA A 65 -16.34 10.29 -5.49
N ILE A 66 -16.81 10.06 -4.25
CA ILE A 66 -18.13 10.46 -3.77
C ILE A 66 -18.08 11.70 -2.85
N LYS A 67 -17.07 12.56 -3.00
CA LYS A 67 -16.86 13.75 -2.14
C LYS A 67 -18.10 14.63 -1.93
N ASN A 68 -19.03 14.66 -2.88
CA ASN A 68 -20.27 15.44 -2.79
C ASN A 68 -21.24 14.92 -1.72
N LEU A 69 -21.13 13.64 -1.33
CA LEU A 69 -21.97 12.98 -0.32
C LEU A 69 -21.27 12.91 1.05
N MET A 70 -19.97 13.23 1.10
CA MET A 70 -19.19 13.19 2.33
C MET A 70 -19.32 14.52 3.07
N PRO A 71 -19.85 14.53 4.31
CA PRO A 71 -19.98 15.74 5.10
C PRO A 71 -18.62 16.12 5.74
N MET A 72 -17.61 16.34 4.91
CA MET A 72 -16.25 16.68 5.33
C MET A 72 -15.67 17.75 4.41
N ASN A 73 -14.72 18.54 4.92
CA ASN A 73 -13.94 19.45 4.10
C ASN A 73 -13.23 18.66 2.97
N VAL A 74 -13.35 19.15 1.73
CA VAL A 74 -12.85 18.47 0.53
C VAL A 74 -11.32 18.45 0.47
N ASP A 75 -10.67 19.52 0.94
CA ASP A 75 -9.21 19.61 0.98
C ASP A 75 -8.65 18.63 1.99
N LEU A 76 -9.27 18.53 3.18
CA LEU A 76 -8.91 17.52 4.18
C LEU A 76 -9.10 16.10 3.63
N LEU A 77 -10.21 15.84 2.93
CA LEU A 77 -10.48 14.52 2.33
C LEU A 77 -9.44 14.17 1.27
N PHE A 78 -9.01 15.15 0.47
CA PHE A 78 -7.95 14.99 -0.50
C PHE A 78 -6.62 14.64 0.18
N ASP A 79 -6.21 15.40 1.20
CA ASP A 79 -4.98 15.15 1.96
C ASP A 79 -4.96 13.75 2.58
N LEU A 80 -6.06 13.37 3.23
CA LEU A 80 -6.20 12.04 3.83
C LEU A 80 -6.10 10.93 2.78
N THR A 81 -6.60 11.15 1.57
CA THR A 81 -6.57 10.14 0.49
C THR A 81 -5.16 9.76 0.08
N PHE A 82 -4.22 10.70 0.13
CA PHE A 82 -2.84 10.45 -0.28
C PHE A 82 -1.89 10.22 0.91
N ILE A 83 -2.22 10.74 2.10
CA ILE A 83 -1.39 10.58 3.30
C ILE A 83 -1.70 9.27 4.05
N LEU A 84 -2.98 8.92 4.25
CA LEU A 84 -3.35 7.73 5.03
C LEU A 84 -2.73 6.42 4.50
N PRO A 85 -2.67 6.16 3.18
CA PRO A 85 -2.03 4.95 2.66
C PRO A 85 -0.56 4.83 3.07
N ILE A 86 0.17 5.95 3.08
CA ILE A 86 1.57 6.01 3.47
C ILE A 86 1.72 5.75 4.96
N VAL A 87 0.87 6.38 5.79
CA VAL A 87 0.86 6.14 7.24
C VAL A 87 0.54 4.68 7.54
N ALA A 88 -0.50 4.12 6.91
CA ALA A 88 -0.90 2.74 7.08
C ALA A 88 0.20 1.76 6.64
N PHE A 89 0.94 2.07 5.58
CA PHE A 89 2.11 1.31 5.17
C PHE A 89 3.17 1.26 6.28
N PHE A 90 3.61 2.41 6.81
CA PHE A 90 4.67 2.46 7.83
C PHE A 90 4.24 1.80 9.14
N VAL A 91 3.00 2.06 9.59
CA VAL A 91 2.45 1.43 10.79
C VAL A 91 2.39 -0.09 10.62
N THR A 92 1.83 -0.57 9.51
CA THR A 92 1.75 -2.01 9.22
C THR A 92 3.13 -2.65 9.16
N TYR A 93 4.07 -2.00 8.47
CA TYR A 93 5.45 -2.48 8.37
C TYR A 93 6.09 -2.61 9.73
N ALA A 94 5.99 -1.57 10.58
CA ALA A 94 6.56 -1.56 11.92
C ALA A 94 5.96 -2.67 12.79
N VAL A 95 4.63 -2.80 12.81
CA VAL A 95 3.93 -3.84 13.60
C VAL A 95 4.31 -5.25 13.12
N LEU A 96 4.27 -5.51 11.82
CA LEU A 96 4.62 -6.84 11.31
C LEU A 96 6.10 -7.15 11.50
N LYS A 97 6.98 -6.15 11.40
CA LYS A 97 8.42 -6.31 11.62
C LYS A 97 8.71 -6.69 13.07
N THR A 98 8.08 -6.05 14.05
CA THR A 98 8.25 -6.40 15.47
C THR A 98 7.66 -7.77 15.79
N MET A 99 6.48 -8.10 15.25
CA MET A 99 5.90 -9.43 15.39
C MET A 99 6.76 -10.53 14.79
N ARG A 100 7.42 -10.26 13.66
CA ARG A 100 8.28 -11.23 12.96
C ARG A 100 9.40 -11.75 13.85
N GLU A 101 10.01 -10.89 14.66
CA GLU A 101 11.13 -11.26 15.51
C GLU A 101 10.72 -12.30 16.56
N GLY A 102 9.62 -12.04 17.28
CA GLY A 102 9.06 -13.00 18.24
C GLY A 102 8.57 -14.28 17.58
N TYR A 103 7.91 -14.16 16.42
CA TYR A 103 7.41 -15.30 15.66
C TYR A 103 8.54 -16.22 15.15
N MET A 104 9.60 -15.66 14.56
CA MET A 104 10.78 -16.42 14.09
C MET A 104 11.53 -17.08 15.24
N TYR A 105 11.66 -16.39 16.38
CA TYR A 105 12.27 -16.98 17.58
C TYR A 105 11.51 -18.22 18.06
N GLY A 106 10.18 -18.12 18.17
CA GLY A 106 9.32 -19.25 18.54
C GLY A 106 9.41 -20.43 17.58
N LEU A 107 9.50 -20.14 16.28
CA LEU A 107 9.62 -21.16 15.22
C LEU A 107 10.98 -21.89 15.31
N ASN A 108 12.09 -21.16 15.44
CA ASN A 108 13.42 -21.73 15.58
C ASN A 108 13.52 -22.60 16.85
N LYS A 109 12.98 -22.14 17.99
CA LYS A 109 12.99 -22.92 19.24
C LYS A 109 12.29 -24.27 19.08
N ARG A 110 11.16 -24.33 18.38
CA ARG A 110 10.45 -25.59 18.10
C ARG A 110 11.24 -26.48 17.15
N TYR A 111 11.83 -25.90 16.11
CA TYR A 111 12.67 -26.63 15.16
C TYR A 111 13.84 -27.35 15.86
N TYR A 112 14.56 -26.66 16.75
CA TYR A 112 15.68 -27.26 17.48
C TYR A 112 15.25 -28.32 18.51
N ARG A 113 14.04 -28.23 19.09
CA ARG A 113 13.50 -29.28 19.98
C ARG A 113 13.08 -30.54 19.24
N LEU A 114 12.63 -30.40 17.99
CA LEU A 114 12.14 -31.51 17.17
C LEU A 114 13.24 -32.14 16.32
N ARG A 115 14.44 -31.53 16.28
CA ARG A 115 15.57 -32.06 15.54
C ARG A 115 16.10 -33.32 16.25
N PRO A 116 16.12 -34.48 15.58
CA PRO A 116 16.73 -35.68 16.15
C PRO A 116 18.21 -35.41 16.49
N PRO A 117 18.72 -35.94 17.62
CA PRO A 117 20.15 -35.91 17.89
C PRO A 117 20.89 -36.65 16.77
N ARG A 118 22.02 -36.08 16.32
CA ARG A 118 22.92 -36.73 15.37
C ARG A 118 23.68 -37.87 16.04
#